data_AF-A0A4Q5VKK4-F1
#
_entry.id   AF-A0A4Q5VKK4-F1
#
_cell.length_a   1.000
_cell.length_b   1.000
_cell.length_c   1.000
_cell.angle_alpha   90.00
_cell.angle_beta   90.00
_cell.angle_gamma   90.00
#
_symmetry.space_group_name_H-M   'P 1'
#
loop_
_entity.id
_entity.type
_entity.pdbx_description
1 polymer ?
#
loop_
_entity_poly.entity_id
_entity_poly.type
_entity_poly.pdbx_seq_one_letter_code
_entity_poly.pdbx_strand_id
1 'polypeptide(L)' 'MGCASKTERQFISGCKASGVDSDICSCIYNKLEDKYGEEDLKNNMYTFHQTDAFQHDTANATFQCMKE' A
#
# COMPACT_ATOMS: atom_id res chain seq x y z
N MET A 1 1.47 17.62 -11.00
CA MET A 1 0.40 17.23 -10.05
C MET A 1 -0.20 15.93 -10.57
N GLY A 2 0.37 14.79 -10.17
CA GLY A 2 -0.20 13.49 -10.51
C GLY A 2 -1.54 13.36 -9.82
N CYS A 3 -2.60 13.07 -10.56
CA CYS A 3 -3.87 12.70 -9.95
C CYS A 3 -3.65 11.35 -9.26
N ALA A 4 -3.61 11.36 -7.93
CA ALA A 4 -3.58 10.13 -7.15
C ALA A 4 -4.71 9.20 -7.61
N SER A 5 -4.36 7.95 -7.91
CA SER A 5 -5.30 6.97 -8.47
C SER A 5 -6.41 6.67 -7.48
N LYS A 6 -7.53 6.10 -7.95
CA LYS A 6 -8.59 5.68 -7.02
C LYS A 6 -8.07 4.62 -6.05
N THR A 7 -7.20 3.74 -6.54
CA THR A 7 -6.53 2.69 -5.77
C THR A 7 -5.68 3.28 -4.64
N GLU A 8 -4.84 4.27 -4.97
CA GLU A 8 -4.01 5.00 -4.01
C GLU A 8 -4.86 5.64 -2.90
N ARG A 9 -5.92 6.37 -3.27
CA ARG A 9 -6.79 7.02 -2.28
C ARG A 9 -7.44 6.02 -1.34
N GLN A 10 -7.88 4.88 -1.85
CA GLN A 10 -8.50 3.84 -1.03
C GLN A 10 -7.47 3.17 -0.11
N PHE A 11 -6.27 2.90 -0.61
CA PHE A 11 -5.18 2.35 0.20
C PHE A 11 -4.81 3.31 1.33
N ILE A 12 -4.52 4.58 1.01
CA ILE A 12 -4.15 5.60 2.00
C ILE A 12 -5.27 5.79 3.03
N SER A 13 -6.53 5.82 2.61
CA SER A 13 -7.66 5.92 3.53
C SER A 13 -7.73 4.74 4.51
N GLY A 14 -7.52 3.51 4.03
CA GLY A 14 -7.50 2.32 4.88
C GLY A 14 -6.31 2.32 5.85
N CYS A 15 -5.12 2.63 5.34
CA CYS A 15 -3.90 2.72 6.12
C CYS A 15 -3.99 3.76 7.25
N LYS A 16 -4.54 4.95 6.95
CA LYS A 16 -4.79 5.99 7.97
C LYS A 16 -5.80 5.57 9.02
N ALA A 17 -6.84 4.84 8.63
CA ALA A 17 -7.82 4.29 9.57
C ALA A 17 -7.20 3.26 10.53
N SER A 18 -6.08 2.63 10.15
CA SER A 18 -5.27 1.77 11.03
C SER A 18 -4.34 2.55 11.98
N GLY A 19 -4.37 3.89 11.95
CA GLY A 19 -3.56 4.74 12.84
C GLY A 19 -2.17 5.07 12.33
N VAL A 20 -1.89 4.84 11.05
CA VAL A 20 -0.60 5.14 10.42
C VAL A 20 -0.63 6.55 9.81
N ASP A 21 0.49 7.28 9.91
CA ASP A 21 0.62 8.63 9.36
C ASP A 21 0.49 8.64 7.83
N SER A 22 -0.04 9.75 7.30
CA SER A 22 -0.34 9.88 5.87
C SER A 22 0.90 9.70 4.99
N ASP A 23 2.06 10.20 5.44
CA ASP A 23 3.31 10.13 4.69
C ASP A 23 3.84 8.68 4.63
N ILE A 24 3.71 7.95 5.74
CA ILE A 24 4.04 6.52 5.81
C ILE A 24 3.10 5.73 4.92
N CYS A 25 1.80 6.02 4.92
CA CYS A 25 0.83 5.36 4.04
C CYS A 25 1.14 5.57 2.55
N SER A 26 1.51 6.79 2.17
CA SER A 26 1.96 7.10 0.80
C SER A 26 3.24 6.35 0.45
N CYS A 27 4.21 6.29 1.37
CA CYS A 27 5.43 5.51 1.17
C CYS A 27 5.15 4.01 0.95
N ILE A 28 4.27 3.40 1.76
CA ILE A 28 3.92 1.99 1.63
C ILE A 28 3.23 1.74 0.28
N TYR A 29 2.27 2.60 -0.09
CA TYR A 29 1.59 2.49 -1.37
C TYR A 29 2.58 2.52 -2.54
N ASN A 30 3.48 3.51 -2.56
CA ASN A 30 4.46 3.65 -3.63
C ASN A 30 5.36 2.42 -3.75
N LYS A 31 5.87 1.87 -2.64
CA LYS A 31 6.71 0.66 -2.67
C LYS A 31 5.95 -0.58 -3.18
N LEU A 32 4.66 -0.70 -2.86
CA LEU A 32 3.82 -1.79 -3.35
C LEU A 32 3.43 -1.61 -4.82
N GLU A 33 3.11 -0.37 -5.23
CA GLU A 33 2.79 -0.04 -6.63
C GLU A 33 4.01 -0.23 -7.54
N ASP A 34 5.21 0.15 -7.09
CA ASP A 34 6.46 -0.10 -7.83
C ASP A 34 6.73 -1.60 -8.04
N LYS A 35 6.30 -2.44 -7.09
CA LYS A 35 6.53 -3.89 -7.14
C LYS A 35 5.50 -4.64 -8.00
N TYR A 36 4.22 -4.29 -7.88
CA TYR A 36 3.11 -5.04 -8.48
C TYR A 36 2.45 -4.30 -9.65
N GLY A 37 2.59 -2.99 -9.73
CA GLY A 37 1.76 -2.14 -10.57
C GLY A 37 0.37 -1.90 -9.97
N GLU A 38 -0.30 -0.86 -10.44
CA GLU A 38 -1.60 -0.42 -9.87
C GLU A 38 -2.68 -1.52 -9.98
N GLU A 39 -2.77 -2.23 -11.10
CA GLU A 39 -3.83 -3.23 -11.32
C GLU A 39 -3.67 -4.45 -10.40
N ASP A 40 -2.46 -5.00 -10.27
CA ASP A 40 -2.23 -6.15 -9.40
C ASP A 40 -2.27 -5.76 -7.92
N LEU A 41 -1.81 -4.56 -7.56
CA LEU A 41 -1.98 -4.05 -6.19
C LEU A 41 -3.47 -3.95 -5.83
N LYS A 42 -4.27 -3.36 -6.73
CA LYS A 42 -5.72 -3.28 -6.58
C LYS A 42 -6.34 -4.68 -6.40
N ASN A 43 -5.95 -5.64 -7.23
CA ASN A 43 -6.45 -7.02 -7.11
C ASN A 43 -6.10 -7.65 -5.76
N ASN A 44 -4.86 -7.47 -5.27
CA ASN A 44 -4.43 -7.94 -3.96
C ASN A 44 -5.15 -7.24 -2.79
N MET A 45 -5.54 -5.97 -2.94
CA MET A 45 -6.31 -5.25 -1.90
C MET A 45 -7.74 -5.78 -1.74
N TYR A 46 -8.39 -6.20 -2.83
CA TYR A 46 -9.78 -6.68 -2.80
C TYR A 46 -9.92 -8.19 -2.65
N THR A 47 -8.83 -8.94 -2.81
CA THR A 47 -8.86 -10.39 -2.66
C THR A 47 -8.84 -10.76 -1.18
N PHE A 48 -9.86 -11.51 -0.74
CA PHE A 48 -10.02 -11.96 0.64
C PHE A 48 -8.86 -12.83 1.15
N HIS A 49 -8.17 -13.52 0.24
CA HIS A 49 -6.95 -14.29 0.49
C HIS A 49 -5.76 -13.56 -0.14
N GLN A 50 -5.16 -12.62 0.59
CA GLN A 50 -3.85 -12.11 0.22
C GLN A 50 -2.84 -13.26 0.24
N THR A 51 -1.98 -13.33 -0.77
CA THR A 51 -0.88 -14.31 -0.78
C THR A 51 0.09 -14.03 0.37
N ASP A 52 0.74 -15.06 0.89
CA ASP A 52 1.77 -14.90 1.92
C ASP A 52 2.87 -13.92 1.49
N ALA A 53 3.20 -13.92 0.20
CA ALA A 53 4.15 -12.97 -0.40
C ALA A 53 3.66 -11.53 -0.25
N PHE A 54 2.40 -11.24 -0.62
CA PHE A 54 1.85 -9.89 -0.52
C PHE A 54 1.80 -9.39 0.93
N GLN A 55 1.45 -10.27 1.88
CA GLN A 55 1.48 -9.92 3.31
C GLN A 55 2.90 -9.61 3.79
N HIS A 56 3.87 -10.44 3.41
CA HIS A 56 5.28 -10.23 3.75
C HIS A 56 5.82 -8.93 3.16
N ASP A 57 5.50 -8.64 1.91
CA ASP A 57 5.91 -7.42 1.22
C ASP A 57 5.28 -6.16 1.81
N THR A 58 4.00 -6.23 2.19
CA THR A 58 3.32 -5.14 2.89
C THR A 58 3.96 -4.86 4.25
N ALA A 59 4.27 -5.92 5.02
CA ALA A 59 4.95 -5.78 6.30
C ALA A 59 6.36 -5.18 6.13
N ASN A 60 7.14 -5.68 5.15
CA ASN A 60 8.47 -5.16 4.85
C ASN A 60 8.42 -3.69 4.40
N ALA A 61 7.49 -3.32 3.51
CA ALA A 61 7.28 -1.94 3.08
C ALA A 61 6.95 -1.04 4.27
N THR A 62 6.09 -1.51 5.20
CA THR A 62 5.78 -0.79 6.44
C THR A 62 7.04 -0.54 7.27
N PHE A 63 7.85 -1.58 7.52
CA PHE A 63 9.09 -1.43 8.29
C PHE A 63 10.11 -0.50 7.61
N GLN A 64 10.18 -0.49 6.29
CA GLN A 64 11.05 0.42 5.55
C GLN A 64 10.57 1.87 5.68
N CYS A 65 9.28 2.11 5.47
CA CYS A 65 8.70 3.45 5.53
C CYS A 65 8.66 4.05 6.94
N MET A 66 8.63 3.22 8.00
CA MET A 66 8.76 3.70 9.38
C MET A 66 10.21 4.08 9.76
N LYS A 67 11.19 3.67 8.96
CA LYS A 67 12.62 3.93 9.19
C LYS A 67 13.19 5.05 8.32
N GLU A 68 12.48 5.45 7.26
CA GLU A 68 12.78 6.63 6.44
C GLU A 68 12.51 7.91 7.23
#